data_AF-A0A820Q482-F1
#
_entry.id   AF-A0A820Q482-F1
#
_cell.length_a   1.000
_cell.length_b   1.000
_cell.length_c   1.000
_cell.angle_alpha   90.00
_cell.angle_beta   90.00
_cell.angle_gamma   90.00
#
_symmetry.space_group_name_H-M   'P 1'
#
loop_
_entity.id
_entity.type
_entity.pdbx_description
1 polymer ?
#
loop_
_entity_poly.entity_id
_entity_poly.type
_entity_poly.pdbx_seq_one_letter_code
_entity_poly.pdbx_strand_id
1 'polypeptide(L)'
;MPEHQQSLIKELNHISDDYNKFKQTMNEQTPNLHDLALINEWEKNSIEIIQRKAKECREVVIKLSQTPLNDIEKKFNGLNEQIQQHQKQNDLNEIQLNYLRNQLRRMSQEFNKPIKISIEQYSQTFSNNISIILSK
;
A
#
# COMPACT_ATOMS: atom_id res chain seq x y z
N MET A 1 1.92 -13.86 80.36
CA MET A 1 1.15 -14.56 79.30
C MET A 1 0.27 -13.64 78.43
N PRO A 2 -0.30 -12.52 78.91
CA PRO A 2 -1.05 -11.56 78.06
C PRO A 2 -0.16 -10.79 77.07
N GLU A 3 1.07 -10.43 77.48
CA GLU A 3 2.00 -9.62 76.68
C GLU A 3 2.47 -10.35 75.40
N HIS A 4 2.68 -11.67 75.49
CA HIS A 4 3.07 -12.47 74.33
C HIS A 4 1.96 -12.52 73.27
N GLN A 5 0.70 -12.68 73.70
CA GLN A 5 -0.45 -12.64 72.79
C GLN A 5 -0.63 -11.26 72.16
N GLN A 6 -0.42 -10.18 72.92
CA GLN A 6 -0.44 -8.82 72.37
C GLN A 6 0.67 -8.57 71.35
N SER A 7 1.87 -9.13 71.56
CA SER A 7 2.96 -9.06 70.58
C SER A 7 2.60 -9.77 69.27
N LEU A 8 2.05 -10.98 69.35
CA LEU A 8 1.60 -11.73 68.17
C LEU A 8 0.50 -11.01 67.39
N ILE A 9 -0.44 -10.36 68.09
CA ILE A 9 -1.49 -9.55 67.44
C ILE A 9 -0.89 -8.34 66.72
N LYS A 10 0.11 -7.67 67.30
CA LYS A 10 0.81 -6.56 66.64
C LYS A 10 1.54 -7.03 65.38
N GLU A 11 2.26 -8.15 65.45
CA GLU A 11 2.93 -8.73 64.29
C GLU A 11 1.94 -9.12 63.19
N LEU A 12 0.80 -9.72 63.54
CA LEU A 12 -0.25 -10.05 62.58
C LEU A 12 -0.84 -8.79 61.91
N ASN A 13 -1.03 -7.71 62.66
CA ASN A 13 -1.49 -6.43 62.10
C ASN A 13 -0.45 -5.85 61.13
N HIS A 14 0.84 -5.90 61.46
CA HIS A 14 1.90 -5.48 60.55
C HIS A 14 1.91 -6.31 59.26
N ILE A 15 1.75 -7.63 59.36
CA ILE A 15 1.65 -8.51 58.18
C ILE A 15 0.41 -8.14 57.33
N SER A 16 -0.72 -7.84 57.97
CA SER A 16 -1.94 -7.40 57.27
C SER A 16 -1.74 -6.06 56.55
N ASP A 17 -1.06 -5.10 57.19
CA ASP A 17 -0.75 -3.81 56.57
C ASP A 17 0.20 -3.96 55.38
N ASP A 18 1.22 -4.80 55.50
CA ASP A 18 2.16 -5.06 54.42
C ASP A 18 1.52 -5.83 53.26
N TYR A 19 0.61 -6.77 53.57
CA TYR A 19 -0.23 -7.43 52.55
C TYR A 19 -1.09 -6.41 51.78
N ASN A 20 -1.72 -5.46 52.49
CA ASN A 20 -2.56 -4.45 51.86
C ASN A 20 -1.75 -3.50 50.98
N LYS A 21 -0.58 -3.06 51.44
CA LYS A 21 0.36 -2.25 50.62
C LYS A 21 0.80 -3.01 49.38
N PHE A 22 1.19 -4.27 49.54
CA PHE A 22 1.62 -5.10 48.42
C PHE A 22 0.49 -5.29 47.39
N LYS A 23 -0.74 -5.55 47.85
CA LYS A 23 -1.92 -5.65 46.98
C LYS A 23 -2.21 -4.35 46.23
N GLN A 24 -2.06 -3.21 46.88
CA GLN A 24 -2.21 -1.91 46.25
C GLN A 24 -1.15 -1.69 45.15
N THR A 25 0.13 -1.94 45.45
CA THR A 25 1.22 -1.83 44.46
C THR A 25 1.01 -2.78 43.28
N MET A 26 0.54 -4.01 43.53
CA MET A 26 0.21 -4.97 42.47
C MET A 26 -0.91 -4.45 41.55
N ASN A 27 -1.95 -3.81 42.11
CA ASN A 27 -3.02 -3.23 41.32
C ASN A 27 -2.56 -2.01 40.51
N GLU A 28 -1.69 -1.17 41.07
CA GLU A 28 -1.09 -0.03 40.38
C GLU A 28 -0.14 -0.46 39.24
N GLN A 29 0.43 -1.66 39.33
CA GLN A 29 1.27 -2.25 38.28
C GLN A 29 0.48 -3.01 37.21
N THR A 30 -0.84 -3.17 37.35
CA THR A 30 -1.62 -3.77 36.27
C THR A 30 -1.63 -2.84 35.06
N PRO A 31 -1.32 -3.35 33.84
CA PRO A 31 -1.23 -2.50 32.66
C PRO A 31 -2.55 -1.78 32.45
N ASN A 32 -2.47 -0.47 32.34
CA ASN A 32 -3.64 0.37 32.16
C ASN A 32 -4.34 -0.02 30.87
N LEU A 33 -5.60 -0.44 30.97
CA LEU A 33 -6.43 -0.80 29.82
C LEU A 33 -6.51 0.35 28.81
N HIS A 34 -6.36 1.59 29.26
CA HIS A 34 -6.27 2.77 28.41
C HIS A 34 -5.01 2.76 27.53
N ASP A 35 -3.85 2.42 28.08
CA ASP A 35 -2.58 2.40 27.32
C ASP A 35 -2.60 1.29 26.25
N LEU A 36 -3.19 0.14 26.57
CA LEU A 36 -3.42 -0.93 25.60
C LEU A 36 -4.40 -0.52 24.49
N ALA A 37 -5.43 0.25 24.82
CA ALA A 37 -6.36 0.78 23.83
C ALA A 37 -5.68 1.77 22.86
N LEU A 38 -4.77 2.61 23.36
CA LEU A 38 -3.98 3.53 22.53
C LEU A 38 -3.06 2.79 21.55
N ILE A 39 -2.42 1.71 21.99
CA ILE A 39 -1.59 0.86 21.12
C ILE A 39 -2.45 0.23 20.01
N ASN A 40 -3.61 -0.32 20.37
CA ASN A 40 -4.54 -0.91 19.40
C ASN A 40 -5.05 0.12 18.38
N GLU A 41 -5.34 1.35 18.82
CA GLU A 41 -5.76 2.43 17.94
C GLU A 41 -4.62 2.84 16.99
N TRP A 42 -3.40 2.99 17.52
CA TRP A 42 -2.21 3.28 16.72
C TRP A 42 -1.94 2.19 15.68
N GLU A 43 -2.04 0.92 16.06
CA GLU A 43 -1.86 -0.22 15.14
C GLU A 43 -2.89 -0.18 14.02
N LYS A 44 -4.18 -0.04 14.38
CA LYS A 44 -5.28 0.04 13.41
C LYS A 44 -5.07 1.19 12.42
N ASN A 45 -4.79 2.39 12.92
CA ASN A 45 -4.56 3.57 12.09
C ASN A 45 -3.36 3.39 11.16
N SER A 46 -2.28 2.78 11.64
CA SER A 46 -1.08 2.50 10.85
C SER A 46 -1.37 1.52 9.72
N ILE A 47 -2.11 0.43 9.99
CA ILE A 47 -2.53 -0.54 8.98
C ILE A 47 -3.40 0.12 7.91
N GLU A 48 -4.37 0.94 8.32
CA GLU A 48 -5.26 1.66 7.39
C GLU A 48 -4.47 2.60 6.46
N ILE A 49 -3.49 3.34 7.00
CA ILE A 49 -2.62 4.22 6.21
C ILE A 49 -1.84 3.41 5.16
N ILE A 50 -1.22 2.30 5.58
CA ILE A 50 -0.44 1.43 4.68
C ILE A 50 -1.34 0.85 3.59
N GLN A 51 -2.51 0.34 3.95
CA GLN A 51 -3.45 -0.25 3.00
C GLN A 51 -3.95 0.78 1.98
N ARG A 52 -4.30 1.98 2.43
CA ARG A 52 -4.69 3.09 1.55
C ARG A 52 -3.56 3.46 0.60
N LYS A 53 -2.33 3.63 1.09
CA LYS A 53 -1.17 3.95 0.25
C LYS A 53 -0.87 2.86 -0.75
N ALA A 54 -0.96 1.58 -0.35
CA ALA A 54 -0.82 0.46 -1.26
C ALA A 54 -1.92 0.45 -2.34
N LYS A 55 -3.17 0.80 -2.00
CA LYS A 55 -4.26 0.93 -2.97
C LYS A 55 -3.99 2.05 -3.98
N GLU A 56 -3.62 3.24 -3.51
CA GLU A 56 -3.23 4.37 -4.37
C GLU A 56 -2.10 3.97 -5.33
N CYS A 57 -1.06 3.29 -4.83
CA CYS A 57 0.04 2.81 -5.66
C CYS A 57 -0.42 1.82 -6.73
N ARG A 58 -1.28 0.84 -6.38
CA ARG A 58 -1.82 -0.13 -7.35
C ARG A 58 -2.63 0.57 -8.45
N GLU A 59 -3.46 1.54 -8.09
CA GLU A 59 -4.25 2.31 -9.05
C GLU A 59 -3.36 3.08 -10.03
N VAL A 60 -2.27 3.69 -9.54
CA VAL A 60 -1.28 4.36 -10.38
C VAL A 60 -0.61 3.37 -11.33
N VAL A 61 -0.17 2.21 -10.87
CA VAL A 61 0.45 1.18 -11.72
C VAL A 61 -0.51 0.73 -12.83
N ILE A 62 -1.77 0.46 -12.50
CA ILE A 62 -2.80 0.07 -13.47
C ILE A 62 -2.99 1.16 -14.52
N LYS A 63 -3.15 2.42 -14.09
CA LYS A 63 -3.36 3.56 -15.00
C LYS A 63 -2.17 3.78 -15.94
N LEU A 64 -0.95 3.70 -15.42
CA LEU A 64 0.27 3.80 -16.21
C LEU A 64 0.41 2.66 -17.21
N SER A 65 -0.02 1.45 -16.83
CA SER A 65 -0.01 0.29 -17.71
C SER A 65 -1.06 0.37 -18.83
N GLN A 66 -2.20 1.02 -18.56
CA GLN A 66 -3.29 1.18 -19.54
C GLN A 66 -3.06 2.31 -20.54
N THR A 67 -2.27 3.32 -20.21
CA THR A 67 -2.08 4.50 -21.08
C THR A 67 -1.52 4.12 -22.45
N PRO A 68 -0.45 3.30 -22.56
CA PRO A 68 0.07 2.91 -23.88
C PRO A 68 -0.88 2.02 -24.68
N LEU A 69 -1.71 1.20 -24.00
CA LEU A 69 -2.73 0.38 -24.66
C LEU A 69 -3.78 1.26 -25.35
N ASN A 70 -4.27 2.28 -24.66
CA ASN A 70 -5.25 3.22 -25.22
C ASN A 70 -4.67 4.01 -26.41
N ASP A 71 -3.40 4.39 -26.35
CA ASP A 71 -2.75 5.11 -27.45
C ASP A 71 -2.55 4.21 -28.68
N ILE A 72 -2.21 2.93 -28.48
CA ILE A 72 -2.10 1.95 -29.55
C ILE A 72 -3.47 1.66 -30.17
N GLU A 73 -4.51 1.54 -29.35
CA GLU A 73 -5.88 1.31 -29.82
C GLU A 73 -6.38 2.46 -30.71
N LYS A 74 -6.12 3.72 -30.32
CA LYS A 74 -6.43 4.89 -31.17
C LYS A 74 -5.70 4.84 -32.51
N LYS A 75 -4.40 4.54 -32.50
CA LYS A 75 -3.62 4.38 -33.73
C LYS A 75 -4.16 3.25 -34.60
N PHE A 76 -4.63 2.17 -33.98
CA PHE A 76 -5.17 1.00 -34.67
C PHE A 76 -6.48 1.31 -35.38
N ASN A 77 -7.38 2.01 -34.69
CA ASN A 77 -8.64 2.47 -35.27
C ASN A 77 -8.40 3.41 -36.46
N GLY A 78 -7.46 4.37 -36.33
CA GLY A 78 -7.10 5.26 -37.43
C GLY A 78 -6.47 4.53 -38.63
N LEU A 79 -5.68 3.48 -38.39
CA LEU A 79 -5.14 2.64 -39.47
C LEU A 79 -6.26 1.85 -40.18
N ASN A 80 -7.21 1.31 -39.43
CA ASN A 80 -8.37 0.60 -39.98
C ASN A 80 -9.25 1.52 -40.84
N GLU A 81 -9.48 2.76 -40.41
CA GLU A 81 -10.21 3.76 -41.20
C GLU A 81 -9.50 4.06 -42.54
N GLN A 82 -8.17 4.23 -42.52
CA GLN A 82 -7.38 4.42 -43.74
C GLN A 82 -7.48 3.22 -44.69
N ILE A 83 -7.40 1.99 -44.15
CA ILE A 83 -7.57 0.76 -44.96
C ILE A 83 -8.95 0.74 -45.61
N GLN A 84 -10.01 1.01 -44.85
CA GLN A 84 -11.38 1.02 -45.37
C GLN A 84 -11.57 2.13 -46.42
N GLN A 85 -10.95 3.29 -46.24
CA GLN A 85 -11.01 4.38 -47.21
C GLN A 85 -10.40 3.97 -48.55
N HIS A 86 -9.20 3.37 -48.54
CA HIS A 86 -8.56 2.91 -49.76
C HIS A 86 -9.33 1.76 -50.45
N GLN A 87 -9.95 0.87 -49.68
CA GLN A 87 -10.82 -0.18 -50.23
C GLN A 87 -12.05 0.41 -50.93
N LYS A 88 -12.65 1.47 -50.35
CA LYS A 88 -13.81 2.15 -50.93
C LYS A 88 -13.44 2.96 -52.18
N GLN A 89 -12.30 3.64 -52.15
CA GLN A 89 -11.83 4.50 -53.24
C GLN A 89 -11.17 3.69 -54.38
N ASN A 90 -10.80 2.43 -54.11
CA ASN A 90 -10.08 1.56 -55.04
C ASN A 90 -8.82 2.22 -55.63
N ASP A 91 -8.14 3.03 -54.81
CA ASP A 91 -7.00 3.88 -55.19
C ASP A 91 -5.67 3.34 -54.66
N LEU A 92 -5.68 2.12 -54.13
CA LEU A 92 -4.58 1.50 -53.40
C LEU A 92 -3.43 1.12 -54.35
N ASN A 93 -2.25 1.66 -54.08
CA ASN A 93 -1.01 1.41 -54.80
C ASN A 93 0.10 0.90 -53.86
N GLU A 94 1.24 0.54 -54.43
CA GLU A 94 2.35 -0.05 -53.68
C GLU A 94 2.92 0.88 -52.60
N ILE A 95 2.92 2.20 -52.84
CA ILE A 95 3.39 3.20 -51.87
C ILE A 95 2.47 3.21 -50.64
N GLN A 96 1.16 3.27 -50.85
CA GLN A 96 0.18 3.26 -49.75
C GLN A 96 0.19 1.91 -49.03
N LEU A 97 0.29 0.80 -49.76
CA LEU A 97 0.36 -0.54 -49.17
C LEU A 97 1.59 -0.70 -48.27
N ASN A 98 2.75 -0.20 -48.72
CA ASN A 98 3.97 -0.21 -47.94
C ASN A 98 3.90 0.75 -46.73
N TYR A 99 3.24 1.90 -46.88
CA TYR A 99 2.98 2.82 -45.77
C TYR A 99 2.14 2.16 -44.66
N LEU A 100 1.01 1.54 -45.02
CA LEU A 100 0.12 0.85 -44.08
C LEU A 100 0.84 -0.32 -43.37
N ARG A 101 1.63 -1.11 -44.10
CA ARG A 101 2.48 -2.17 -43.50
C ARG A 101 3.49 -1.62 -42.51
N ASN A 102 4.15 -0.52 -42.84
CA ASN A 102 5.14 0.09 -41.96
C ASN A 102 4.50 0.68 -40.69
N GLN A 103 3.33 1.31 -40.80
CA GLN A 103 2.54 1.77 -39.66
C GLN A 103 2.20 0.60 -38.72
N LEU A 104 1.64 -0.49 -39.27
CA LEU A 104 1.30 -1.68 -38.49
C LEU A 104 2.52 -2.29 -37.79
N ARG A 105 3.65 -2.40 -38.50
CA ARG A 105 4.90 -2.91 -37.93
C ARG A 105 5.41 -2.05 -36.77
N ARG A 106 5.38 -0.72 -36.91
CA ARG A 106 5.79 0.21 -35.84
C ARG A 106 4.91 0.05 -34.61
N MET A 107 3.60 -0.03 -34.80
CA MET A 107 2.67 -0.23 -33.69
C MET A 107 2.89 -1.56 -32.98
N SER A 108 3.15 -2.63 -33.72
CA SER A 108 3.52 -3.93 -33.14
C SER A 108 4.80 -3.84 -32.31
N GLN A 109 5.81 -3.10 -32.78
CA GLN A 109 7.04 -2.87 -32.02
C GLN A 109 6.82 -2.01 -30.77
N GLU A 110 5.95 -1.00 -30.83
CA GLU A 110 5.57 -0.19 -29.66
C GLU A 110 4.80 -1.01 -28.62
N PHE A 111 3.87 -1.85 -29.05
CA PHE A 111 3.08 -2.73 -28.17
C PHE A 111 3.96 -3.72 -27.41
N ASN A 112 4.96 -4.28 -28.08
CA ASN A 112 5.85 -5.29 -27.50
C ASN A 112 6.95 -4.69 -26.61
N LYS A 113 7.01 -3.36 -26.44
CA LYS A 113 7.96 -2.74 -25.50
C LYS A 113 7.39 -2.79 -24.08
N PRO A 114 8.07 -3.44 -23.13
CA PRO A 114 7.62 -3.46 -21.75
C PRO A 114 7.68 -2.06 -21.15
N ILE A 115 6.61 -1.64 -20.48
CA ILE A 115 6.61 -0.42 -19.67
C ILE A 115 7.47 -0.70 -18.44
N LYS A 116 8.56 0.02 -18.28
CA LYS A 116 9.42 -0.11 -17.09
C LYS A 116 8.85 0.74 -15.96
N ILE A 117 8.22 0.08 -14.99
CA ILE A 117 7.75 0.73 -13.75
C ILE A 117 8.76 0.38 -12.65
N SER A 118 9.34 1.41 -12.03
CA SER A 118 10.23 1.27 -10.88
C SER A 118 9.46 1.65 -9.62
N ILE A 119 9.51 0.78 -8.62
CA ILE A 119 8.92 1.03 -7.30
C ILE A 119 10.07 1.36 -6.35
N GLU A 120 10.04 2.55 -5.77
CA GLU A 120 11.05 2.99 -4.80
C GLU A 120 10.42 3.09 -3.42
N GLN A 121 11.17 2.61 -2.42
CA GLN A 121 10.78 2.65 -1.01
C GLN A 121 11.75 3.56 -0.28
N TYR A 122 11.22 4.62 0.33
CA TYR A 122 11.99 5.53 1.16
C TYR A 122 11.72 5.23 2.63
N SER A 123 12.76 4.89 3.37
CA SER A 123 12.66 4.69 4.82
C SER A 123 12.72 6.03 5.54
N GLN A 124 11.61 6.40 6.19
CA GLN A 124 11.64 7.31 7.34
C GLN A 124 11.16 6.54 8.57
N THR A 125 11.72 6.88 9.72
CA THR A 125 11.83 6.06 10.94
C THR A 125 10.55 5.47 11.53
N PHE A 126 9.36 5.78 11.00
CA PHE A 126 8.09 5.18 11.48
C PHE A 126 7.07 4.81 10.39
N SER A 127 7.31 5.10 9.11
CA SER A 127 6.50 4.58 8.00
C SER A 127 7.28 4.71 6.71
N ASN A 128 7.53 3.59 6.03
CA ASN A 128 8.17 3.60 4.72
C ASN A 128 7.22 4.26 3.72
N ASN A 129 7.63 5.37 3.12
CA ASN A 129 6.88 6.01 2.04
C ASN A 129 7.21 5.31 0.72
N ILE A 130 6.19 4.83 0.03
CA ILE A 130 6.31 4.23 -1.31
C ILE A 130 5.98 5.32 -2.32
N SER A 131 6.85 5.52 -3.31
CA SER A 131 6.60 6.42 -4.45
C SER A 131 6.91 5.70 -5.75
N ILE A 132 6.12 6.00 -6.78
CA ILE A 132 6.25 5.41 -8.12
C ILE A 132 6.89 6.43 -9.04
N ILE A 133 7.98 6.03 -9.70
CA ILE A 133 8.71 6.88 -10.65
C ILE A 133 8.67 6.23 -12.03
N LEU A 134 8.33 7.03 -13.05
CA LEU A 134 8.40 6.63 -14.44
C LEU A 134 9.83 6.83 -14.96
N SER A 135 10.44 5.76 -15.44
CA SER A 135 11.75 5.82 -16.13
C SER A 135 11.53 5.68 -17.63
N LYS A 136 12.06 6.63 -18.40
CA LYS A 136 12.02 6.63 -19.87
C LYS A 136 13.08 5.72 -20.47
#